data_AF-A0A7L5C8L0-F1
#
_entry.id   AF-A0A7L5C8L0-F1
#
_cell.length_a   1.000
_cell.length_b   1.000
_cell.length_c   1.000
_cell.angle_alpha   90.00
_cell.angle_beta   90.00
_cell.angle_gamma   90.00
#
_symmetry.space_group_name_H-M   'P 1'
#
loop_
_entity.id
_entity.type
_entity.pdbx_description
1 polymer ?
#
loop_
_entity_poly.entity_id
_entity_poly.type
_entity_poly.pdbx_seq_one_letter_code
_entity_poly.pdbx_strand_id
1 'polypeptide(L)'
;MYKSILVENRQMRLLLSVIKSHYISDNHNRIQEVNMIHVVNRINDETIRNYVIDCWYNLQRKVGYEVTLLEDNSKKSIINKLYKRSSSLSFVIKTKPDQSSYEIHKSIKRISNIDVIIKEFKI
;
A
#
# COMPACT_ATOMS: atom_id res chain seq x y z
N MET A 1 -5.82 -6.97 13.84
CA MET A 1 -5.02 -7.55 12.73
C MET A 1 -3.71 -6.80 12.61
N TYR A 2 -2.56 -7.48 12.55
CA TYR A 2 -1.25 -6.85 12.39
C TYR A 2 -0.79 -6.86 10.92
N LYS A 3 -0.04 -5.83 10.50
CA LYS A 3 0.56 -5.74 9.15
C LYS A 3 1.94 -5.08 9.19
N SER A 4 2.85 -5.57 8.35
CA SER A 4 4.18 -5.01 8.11
C SER A 4 4.09 -3.90 7.05
N ILE A 5 3.95 -2.65 7.48
CA ILE A 5 3.76 -1.48 6.62
C ILE A 5 5.11 -0.89 6.21
N LEU A 6 5.28 -0.59 4.92
CA LEU A 6 6.44 0.17 4.44
C LEU A 6 6.27 1.65 4.82
N VAL A 7 7.28 2.24 5.45
CA VAL A 7 7.30 3.67 5.77
C VAL A 7 7.52 4.47 4.49
N GLU A 8 6.58 5.37 4.20
CA GLU A 8 6.51 6.07 2.92
C GLU A 8 7.63 7.10 2.73
N ASN A 9 8.53 6.83 1.78
CA ASN A 9 9.43 7.84 1.25
C ASN A 9 8.75 8.68 0.14
N ARG A 10 9.47 9.66 -0.42
CA ARG A 10 8.94 10.56 -1.46
C ARG A 10 8.40 9.81 -2.70
N GLN A 11 9.09 8.76 -3.15
CA GLN A 11 8.68 7.99 -4.33
C GLN A 11 7.39 7.22 -4.07
N MET A 12 7.29 6.59 -2.90
CA MET A 12 6.09 5.87 -2.48
C MET A 12 4.89 6.81 -2.34
N ARG A 13 5.08 8.00 -1.74
CA ARG A 13 4.01 9.00 -1.63
C ARG A 13 3.48 9.45 -3.00
N LEU A 14 4.37 9.64 -3.97
CA LEU A 14 3.96 9.98 -5.33
C LEU A 14 3.15 8.84 -5.96
N LEU A 15 3.65 7.60 -5.88
CA LEU A 15 2.94 6.44 -6.40
C LEU A 15 1.56 6.26 -5.74
N LEU A 16 1.48 6.36 -4.42
CA LEU A 16 0.21 6.30 -3.67
C LEU A 16 -0.74 7.42 -4.11
N SER A 17 -0.23 8.63 -4.36
CA SER A 17 -1.04 9.74 -4.87
C SER A 17 -1.59 9.46 -6.27
N VAL A 18 -0.80 8.88 -7.17
CA VAL A 18 -1.26 8.50 -8.51
C VAL A 18 -2.31 7.41 -8.42
N ILE A 19 -2.05 6.34 -7.66
CA ILE A 19 -3.04 5.28 -7.42
C ILE A 19 -4.33 5.91 -6.89
N LYS A 20 -4.25 6.73 -5.85
CA LYS A 20 -5.40 7.37 -5.21
C LYS A 20 -6.27 8.21 -6.16
N SER A 21 -5.69 8.82 -7.18
CA SER A 21 -6.41 9.65 -8.16
C SER A 21 -7.09 8.85 -9.26
N HIS A 22 -6.61 7.65 -9.58
CA HIS A 22 -7.02 6.91 -10.77
C HIS A 22 -7.64 5.53 -10.49
N TYR A 23 -7.40 4.97 -9.30
CA TYR A 23 -7.90 3.68 -8.88
C TYR A 23 -9.35 3.76 -8.38
N ILE A 24 -10.24 2.98 -8.98
CA ILE A 24 -11.65 2.87 -8.56
C ILE A 24 -11.80 1.69 -7.60
N SER A 25 -11.74 1.97 -6.29
CA SER A 25 -11.91 0.98 -5.22
C SER A 25 -13.37 0.48 -5.11
N ASP A 26 -13.56 -0.83 -5.01
CA ASP A 26 -14.79 -1.50 -4.60
C ASP A 26 -14.86 -1.81 -3.08
N ASN A 27 -13.81 -1.44 -2.33
CA ASN A 27 -13.75 -1.62 -0.88
C ASN A 27 -14.68 -0.65 -0.12
N HIS A 28 -15.88 -1.13 0.22
CA HIS A 28 -16.85 -0.38 1.01
C HIS A 28 -16.68 -0.63 2.52
N ASN A 29 -16.19 0.38 3.24
CA ASN A 29 -16.15 0.46 4.70
C ASN A 29 -15.35 -0.64 5.42
N ARG A 30 -14.36 -1.25 4.76
CA ARG A 30 -13.53 -2.30 5.35
C ARG A 30 -12.04 -2.01 5.19
N ILE A 31 -11.25 -2.81 5.88
CA ILE A 31 -9.82 -2.93 5.62
C ILE A 31 -9.64 -4.06 4.62
N GLN A 32 -8.99 -3.78 3.50
CA GLN A 32 -8.73 -4.77 2.44
C GLN A 32 -7.29 -4.68 1.98
N GLU A 33 -6.68 -5.83 1.71
CA GLU A 33 -5.38 -5.90 1.07
C GLU A 33 -5.57 -6.38 -0.36
N VAL A 34 -4.97 -5.68 -1.31
CA VAL A 34 -5.09 -5.95 -2.75
C VAL A 34 -3.72 -6.00 -3.40
N ASN A 35 -3.57 -6.86 -4.40
CA ASN A 35 -2.34 -6.96 -5.17
C ASN A 35 -2.30 -5.92 -6.31
N MET A 36 -1.14 -5.78 -6.96
CA MET A 36 -0.95 -4.84 -8.07
C MET A 36 -1.92 -5.09 -9.23
N ILE A 37 -2.17 -6.35 -9.61
CA ILE A 37 -3.08 -6.70 -10.71
C ILE A 37 -4.50 -6.18 -10.45
N HIS A 38 -4.99 -6.35 -9.22
CA HIS A 38 -6.30 -5.83 -8.80
C HIS A 38 -6.40 -4.31 -8.96
N VAL A 39 -5.34 -3.59 -8.59
CA VAL A 39 -5.27 -2.13 -8.67
C VAL A 39 -5.23 -1.67 -10.14
N VAL A 40 -4.33 -2.23 -10.94
CA VAL A 40 -4.13 -1.76 -12.33
C VAL A 40 -5.32 -2.08 -13.23
N ASN A 41 -6.01 -3.20 -13.01
CA ASN A 41 -7.23 -3.54 -13.74
C ASN A 41 -8.40 -2.58 -13.45
N ARG A 42 -8.28 -1.73 -12.42
CA ARG A 42 -9.28 -0.71 -12.03
C ARG A 42 -8.81 0.72 -12.31
N ILE A 43 -7.77 0.86 -13.14
CA ILE A 43 -7.30 2.13 -13.69
C ILE A 43 -7.62 2.13 -15.19
N ASN A 44 -8.46 3.06 -15.63
CA ASN A 44 -8.92 3.11 -17.02
C ASN A 44 -7.83 3.58 -17.99
N ASP A 45 -7.00 4.52 -17.57
CA ASP A 45 -5.94 5.11 -18.38
C ASP A 45 -4.73 4.17 -18.50
N GLU A 46 -4.38 3.78 -19.72
CA GLU A 46 -3.28 2.85 -20.00
C GLU A 46 -1.90 3.39 -19.61
N THR A 47 -1.66 4.69 -19.84
CA THR A 47 -0.40 5.33 -19.48
C THR A 47 -0.22 5.30 -17.97
N ILE A 48 -1.29 5.59 -17.22
CA ILE A 48 -1.27 5.50 -15.76
C ILE A 48 -1.11 4.05 -15.29
N ARG A 49 -1.76 3.06 -15.93
CA ARG A 49 -1.54 1.64 -15.62
C ARG A 49 -0.07 1.29 -15.72
N ASN A 50 0.57 1.60 -16.84
CA ASN A 50 1.98 1.28 -17.08
C ASN A 50 2.89 1.98 -16.07
N TYR A 51 2.64 3.26 -15.77
CA TYR A 51 3.36 3.98 -14.72
C TYR A 51 3.26 3.30 -13.35
N VAL A 52 2.05 2.89 -12.96
CA VAL A 52 1.82 2.21 -11.67
C VAL A 52 2.53 0.86 -11.64
N ILE A 53 2.43 0.08 -12.72
CA ILE A 53 3.10 -1.22 -12.88
C ILE A 53 4.62 -1.06 -12.69
N ASP A 54 5.24 -0.14 -13.42
CA ASP A 54 6.69 0.07 -13.38
C ASP A 54 7.17 0.52 -12.00
N CYS A 55 6.48 1.50 -11.40
CA CYS A 55 6.84 2.01 -10.08
C CYS A 55 6.68 0.95 -8.99
N TRP A 56 5.62 0.14 -9.07
CA TRP A 56 5.35 -0.92 -8.11
C TRP A 56 6.33 -2.09 -8.27
N TYR A 57 6.64 -2.52 -9.49
CA TYR A 57 7.69 -3.51 -9.73
C TYR A 57 9.05 -3.04 -9.20
N ASN A 58 9.41 -1.77 -9.44
CA ASN A 58 10.63 -1.21 -8.89
C ASN A 58 10.63 -1.19 -7.35
N LEU A 59 9.50 -0.90 -6.72
CA LEU A 59 9.36 -0.98 -5.27
C LEU A 59 9.56 -2.42 -4.77
N GLN A 60 8.90 -3.41 -5.39
CA GLN A 60 9.08 -4.83 -5.03
C GLN A 60 10.52 -5.29 -5.21
N ARG A 61 11.19 -4.88 -6.30
CA ARG A 61 12.60 -5.21 -6.54
C ARG A 61 13.52 -4.62 -5.49
N LYS A 62 13.30 -3.37 -5.07
CA LYS A 62 14.08 -2.72 -4.01
C LYS A 62 13.91 -3.43 -2.66
N VAL A 63 12.67 -3.78 -2.34
CA VAL A 63 12.32 -4.42 -1.07
C VAL A 63 12.73 -5.89 -1.03
N GLY A 64 12.69 -6.59 -2.17
CA GLY A 64 13.00 -8.02 -2.27
C GLY A 64 11.85 -8.95 -1.86
N TYR A 65 10.65 -8.41 -1.63
CA TYR A 65 9.46 -9.15 -1.21
C TYR A 65 8.22 -8.72 -2.02
N GLU A 66 7.19 -9.57 -2.03
CA GLU A 66 5.87 -9.21 -2.56
C GLU A 66 5.31 -7.99 -1.79
N VAL A 67 4.91 -6.96 -2.54
CA VAL A 67 4.32 -5.74 -2.00
C VAL A 67 2.85 -5.68 -2.42
N THR A 68 1.97 -5.49 -1.44
CA THR A 68 0.53 -5.31 -1.61
C THR A 68 0.11 -3.91 -1.17
N LEU A 69 -1.09 -3.49 -1.56
CA LEU A 69 -1.70 -2.24 -1.14
C LEU A 69 -2.77 -2.54 -0.09
N LEU A 70 -2.66 -1.90 1.06
CA LEU A 70 -3.67 -1.92 2.10
C LEU A 70 -4.58 -0.71 1.97
N GLU A 71 -5.85 -0.98 1.78
CA GLU A 71 -6.93 -0.03 1.75
C GLU A 71 -7.63 -0.02 3.11
N ASP A 72 -7.41 1.03 3.90
CA ASP A 72 -8.16 1.26 5.13
C ASP A 72 -9.29 2.27 4.88
N ASN A 73 -10.48 1.72 4.60
CA ASN A 73 -11.73 2.47 4.47
C ASN A 73 -12.63 2.32 5.71
N SER A 74 -12.17 1.67 6.78
CA SER A 74 -12.97 1.35 7.97
C SER A 74 -13.43 2.59 8.75
N LYS A 75 -12.65 3.68 8.71
CA LYS A 75 -12.93 4.92 9.45
C LYS A 75 -13.69 5.98 8.64
N LYS A 76 -14.33 5.61 7.53
CA LYS A 76 -15.20 6.52 6.75
C LYS A 76 -16.51 6.78 7.50
N SER A 77 -16.44 7.53 8.60
CA SER A 77 -17.61 8.14 9.21
C SER A 77 -18.25 9.14 8.24
N ILE A 78 -19.54 9.43 8.47
CA ILE A 78 -20.40 10.31 7.65
C ILE A 78 -19.74 11.65 7.28
N ILE A 79 -18.81 12.16 8.10
CA ILE A 79 -18.09 13.43 7.89
C ILE A 79 -17.06 13.33 6.74
N ASN A 80 -16.46 12.17 6.49
CA ASN A 80 -15.51 11.98 5.38
C ASN A 80 -16.21 11.86 4.01
N LYS A 81 -17.53 11.61 3.96
CA LYS A 81 -18.32 11.67 2.71
C LYS A 81 -18.40 13.09 2.14
N LEU A 82 -18.44 14.11 3.00
CA LEU A 82 -18.52 15.52 2.56
C LEU A 82 -17.22 16.04 1.93
N TYR A 83 -16.07 15.54 2.37
CA TYR A 83 -14.76 16.05 1.93
C TYR A 83 -14.07 15.20 0.86
N LYS A 84 -14.72 14.15 0.32
CA LYS A 84 -14.11 13.16 -0.59
C LYS A 84 -12.69 12.74 -0.15
N ARG A 85 -12.46 12.61 1.16
CA ARG A 85 -11.14 12.19 1.69
C ARG A 85 -10.92 10.76 1.26
N SER A 86 -10.09 10.62 0.25
CA SER A 86 -9.72 9.38 -0.42
C SER A 86 -9.12 8.39 0.58
N SER A 87 -9.33 7.10 0.33
CA SER A 87 -8.91 5.96 1.16
C SER A 87 -7.53 6.16 1.79
N SER A 88 -7.34 5.69 3.03
CA SER A 88 -5.98 5.58 3.58
C SER A 88 -5.32 4.40 2.89
N LEU A 89 -4.39 4.68 1.99
CA LEU A 89 -3.63 3.69 1.25
C LEU A 89 -2.25 3.56 1.87
N SER A 90 -1.75 2.34 2.02
CA SER A 90 -0.37 2.09 2.46
C SER A 90 0.18 0.86 1.76
N PHE A 91 1.48 0.85 1.47
CA PHE A 91 2.14 -0.35 0.98
C PHE A 91 2.49 -1.29 2.13
N VAL A 92 2.30 -2.58 1.90
CA VAL A 92 2.52 -3.64 2.88
C VAL A 92 3.42 -4.70 2.25
N ILE A 93 4.32 -5.26 3.05
CA ILE A 93 5.07 -6.46 2.65
C ILE A 93 4.39 -7.70 3.19
N LYS A 94 4.33 -8.74 2.38
CA LYS A 94 3.69 -10.00 2.75
C LYS A 94 4.65 -10.86 3.59
N THR A 95 4.88 -10.42 4.82
CA THR A 95 5.65 -11.16 5.84
C THR A 95 4.79 -11.46 7.05
N LYS A 96 5.18 -12.42 7.90
CA LYS A 96 4.52 -12.65 9.19
C LYS A 96 4.75 -11.45 10.10
N PRO A 97 3.74 -10.65 10.48
CA PRO A 97 3.94 -9.39 11.18
C PRO A 97 4.13 -9.61 12.69
N ASP A 98 5.17 -10.35 13.06
CA ASP A 98 5.54 -10.69 14.43
C ASP A 98 7.06 -10.50 14.66
N GLN A 99 7.54 -10.86 15.84
CA GLN A 99 8.94 -10.68 16.24
C GLN A 99 9.94 -11.43 15.35
N SER A 100 9.51 -12.50 14.67
CA SER A 100 10.36 -13.23 13.71
C SER A 100 10.66 -12.42 12.43
N SER A 101 9.87 -11.37 12.14
CA SER A 101 10.11 -10.49 10.98
C SER A 101 11.17 -9.42 11.22
N TYR A 102 11.69 -9.27 12.44
CA TYR A 102 12.63 -8.19 12.76
C TYR A 102 13.89 -8.20 11.88
N GLU A 103 14.48 -9.37 11.65
CA GLU A 103 15.66 -9.51 10.79
C GLU A 103 15.32 -9.27 9.31
N ILE A 104 14.09 -9.60 8.88
CA ILE A 104 13.60 -9.26 7.55
C ILE A 104 13.51 -7.74 7.39
N HIS A 105 12.92 -7.04 8.37
CA HIS A 105 12.76 -5.59 8.35
C HIS A 105 14.12 -4.87 8.33
N LYS A 106 15.09 -5.34 9.12
CA LYS A 106 16.48 -4.86 9.06
C LYS A 106 17.12 -5.08 7.70
N SER A 107 16.95 -6.26 7.13
CA SER A 107 17.49 -6.58 5.81
C SER A 107 16.93 -5.65 4.73
N ILE A 108 15.61 -5.43 4.75
CA ILE A 108 14.93 -4.48 3.85
C ILE A 108 15.50 -3.07 4.04
N LYS A 109 15.60 -2.58 5.27
CA LYS A 109 16.16 -1.25 5.55
C LYS A 109 17.59 -1.12 5.02
N ARG A 110 18.44 -2.12 5.24
CA ARG A 110 19.83 -2.12 4.80
C ARG A 110 19.97 -2.08 3.28
N ILE A 111 19.14 -2.82 2.55
CA ILE A 111 19.24 -2.97 1.08
C ILE A 111 18.52 -1.84 0.34
N SER A 112 17.35 -1.42 0.84
CA SER A 112 16.45 -0.51 0.13
C SER A 112 16.41 0.91 0.71
N ASN A 113 16.96 1.10 1.91
CA ASN A 113 16.77 2.29 2.74
C ASN A 113 15.29 2.60 3.09
N ILE A 114 14.40 1.61 3.00
CA ILE A 114 12.99 1.73 3.37
C ILE A 114 12.77 1.09 4.74
N ASP A 115 12.18 1.84 5.67
CA ASP A 115 11.81 1.31 6.98
C ASP A 115 10.51 0.50 6.88
N VAL A 116 10.37 -0.49 7.76
CA VAL A 116 9.15 -1.29 7.91
C VAL A 116 8.68 -1.18 9.34
N ILE A 117 7.39 -0.97 9.55
CA ILE A 117 6.77 -0.93 10.88
C ILE A 117 5.65 -1.96 10.99
N ILE A 118 5.51 -2.59 12.15
CA ILE A 118 4.35 -3.44 12.45
C ILE A 118 3.24 -2.53 12.99
N LYS A 119 2.09 -2.52 12.31
CA LYS A 119 0.92 -1.74 12.73
C LYS A 119 -0.26 -2.66 13.02
N GLU A 120 -0.92 -2.40 14.14
CA GLU A 120 -2.19 -3.02 14.49
C GLU A 120 -3.36 -2.24 13.87
N PHE A 121 -4.29 -2.98 13.26
CA PHE A 121 -5.56 -2.51 12.73
C PHE A 121 -6.69 -3.16 13.52
N LYS A 122 -7.56 -2.32 14.08
CA LYS A 122 -8.81 -2.75 14.72
C LYS A 122 -9.81 -3.03 13.61
N ILE A 123 -10.34 -4.25 13.57
CA ILE A 123 -11.40 -4.68 12.65
C ILE A 123 -12.73 -4.53 13.37
#